data_AF-A0A1M3IF34-F1
#
_entry.id   AF-A0A1M3IF34-F1
#
_cell.length_a   1.000
_cell.length_b   1.000
_cell.length_c   1.000
_cell.angle_alpha   90.00
_cell.angle_beta   90.00
_cell.angle_gamma   90.00
#
_symmetry.space_group_name_H-M   'P 1'
#
loop_
_entity.id
_entity.type
_entity.pdbx_description
1 polymer ?
#
loop_
_entity_poly.entity_id
_entity_poly.type
_entity_poly.pdbx_seq_one_letter_code
_entity_poly.pdbx_strand_id
1 'polypeptide(L)'
;MLCIAASSFAQSYRYNTVIIAEKGGDGFGFSNQVTKKRSGTILVKQDRISVDFKKYKLKKQIGDNLYRTNGGTVQCIYDATDLVAVQINKFNVAYYYQIKANDIVAVNKP
;
A
#
# COMPACT_ATOMS: atom_id res chain seq x y z
N MET A 1 19.56 29.16 -12.91
CA MET A 1 19.07 28.50 -11.69
C MET A 1 17.83 27.70 -12.08
N LEU A 2 18.00 26.43 -12.45
CA LEU A 2 16.86 25.56 -12.80
C LEU A 2 16.20 25.15 -11.48
N CYS A 3 15.02 25.70 -11.19
CA CYS A 3 14.14 25.16 -10.17
C CYS A 3 13.68 23.77 -10.66
N ILE A 4 14.36 22.72 -10.22
CA ILE A 4 13.84 21.36 -10.33
C ILE A 4 12.63 21.33 -9.39
N ALA A 5 11.46 21.63 -9.95
CA ALA A 5 10.19 21.41 -9.27
C ALA A 5 10.23 19.96 -8.77
N ALA A 6 10.12 19.79 -7.45
CA ALA A 6 9.99 18.50 -6.81
C ALA A 6 8.81 17.79 -7.49
N SER A 7 9.11 16.95 -8.48
CA SER A 7 8.13 16.15 -9.17
C SER A 7 7.61 15.21 -8.10
N SER A 8 6.47 15.58 -7.53
CA SER A 8 5.78 14.80 -6.52
C SER A 8 5.46 13.47 -7.17
N PHE A 9 6.27 12.45 -6.87
CA PHE A 9 6.02 11.09 -7.32
C PHE A 9 4.77 10.62 -6.58
N ALA A 10 3.62 10.93 -7.16
CA ALA A 10 2.30 10.56 -6.71
C ALA A 10 1.72 9.71 -7.82
N GLN A 11 1.55 8.42 -7.54
CA GLN A 11 0.99 7.48 -8.48
C GLN A 11 -0.25 6.85 -7.88
N SER A 12 -1.32 6.81 -8.67
CA SER A 12 -2.59 6.24 -8.25
C SER A 12 -2.82 4.91 -8.96
N TYR A 13 -3.29 3.92 -8.22
CA TYR A 13 -3.53 2.56 -8.66
C TYR A 13 -4.95 2.14 -8.28
N ARG A 14 -5.56 1.26 -9.06
CA ARG A 14 -6.78 0.57 -8.65
C ARG A 14 -6.46 -0.82 -8.12
N TYR A 15 -7.07 -1.15 -6.98
CA TYR A 15 -7.11 -2.51 -6.48
C TYR A 15 -8.51 -3.09 -6.72
N ASN A 16 -8.61 -4.40 -6.91
CA ASN A 16 -9.90 -5.11 -7.12
C ASN A 16 -10.17 -6.19 -6.06
N THR A 17 -9.15 -6.51 -5.27
CA THR A 17 -9.19 -7.55 -4.25
C THR A 17 -8.40 -7.09 -3.04
N VAL A 18 -8.97 -7.31 -1.85
CA VAL A 18 -8.26 -7.21 -0.59
C VAL A 18 -8.31 -8.55 0.12
N ILE A 19 -7.15 -9.06 0.49
CA ILE A 19 -7.01 -10.21 1.38
C ILE A 19 -6.74 -9.67 2.77
N ILE A 20 -7.53 -10.10 3.75
CA ILE A 20 -7.42 -9.67 5.14
C ILE A 20 -7.01 -10.89 5.95
N ALA A 21 -5.89 -10.80 6.62
CA ALA A 21 -5.38 -11.86 7.49
C ALA A 21 -5.33 -11.34 8.93
N GLU A 22 -5.94 -12.05 9.86
CA GLU A 22 -5.95 -11.69 11.28
C GLU A 22 -5.09 -12.68 12.08
N LYS A 23 -4.27 -12.16 13.00
CA LYS A 23 -3.57 -12.99 13.97
C LYS A 23 -4.58 -13.52 14.98
N GLY A 24 -4.57 -14.84 15.18
CA GLY A 24 -5.36 -15.47 16.23
C GLY A 24 -4.94 -15.00 17.63
N GLY A 25 -5.81 -15.24 18.62
CA GLY A 25 -5.61 -14.83 20.01
C GLY A 25 -4.32 -15.35 20.65
N ASP A 26 -3.77 -16.45 20.13
CA ASP A 26 -2.59 -17.13 20.69
C ASP A 26 -1.25 -16.65 20.09
N GLY A 27 -1.25 -15.62 19.24
CA GLY A 27 -0.02 -15.01 18.72
C GLY A 27 0.75 -15.85 17.67
N PHE A 28 0.32 -17.09 17.41
CA PHE A 28 0.85 -17.97 16.38
C PHE A 28 0.24 -17.66 15.01
N GLY A 29 0.90 -16.80 14.24
CA GLY A 29 0.63 -16.61 12.81
C GLY A 29 -0.72 -15.96 12.46
N PHE A 30 -0.91 -15.67 11.17
CA PHE A 30 -2.20 -15.25 10.65
C PHE A 30 -3.06 -16.49 10.36
N SER A 31 -4.01 -16.79 11.24
CA SER A 31 -4.79 -18.04 11.21
C SER A 31 -6.09 -17.90 10.41
N ASN A 32 -6.69 -16.70 10.39
CA ASN A 32 -7.91 -16.43 9.66
C ASN A 32 -7.61 -15.51 8.47
N GLN A 33 -7.78 -16.04 7.26
CA GLN A 33 -7.68 -15.27 6.03
C GLN A 33 -9.06 -15.15 5.38
N VAL A 34 -9.47 -13.93 5.08
CA VAL A 34 -10.70 -13.63 4.35
C VAL A 34 -10.33 -12.84 3.10
N THR A 35 -10.65 -13.41 1.94
CA THR A 35 -10.55 -12.70 0.66
C THR A 35 -11.84 -11.96 0.38
N LYS A 36 -11.76 -10.65 0.17
CA LYS A 36 -12.90 -9.81 -0.21
C LYS A 36 -12.65 -9.21 -1.60
N LYS A 37 -13.53 -9.53 -2.55
CA LYS A 37 -13.59 -8.82 -3.84
C LYS A 37 -14.15 -7.43 -3.57
N ARG A 38 -13.29 -6.43 -3.63
CA ARG A 38 -13.61 -5.02 -3.38
C ARG A 38 -12.70 -4.18 -4.25
N SER A 39 -13.30 -3.27 -5.00
CA SER A 39 -12.55 -2.30 -5.77
C SER A 39 -12.35 -1.01 -4.99
N GLY A 40 -11.20 -0.38 -5.20
CA GLY A 40 -10.88 0.92 -4.62
C GLY A 40 -9.58 1.47 -5.17
N THR A 41 -9.05 2.49 -4.50
CA THR A 41 -7.92 3.26 -5.03
C THR A 41 -6.77 3.28 -4.03
N ILE A 42 -5.55 3.17 -4.53
CA ILE A 42 -4.32 3.35 -3.75
C ILE A 42 -3.57 4.53 -4.33
N LEU A 43 -3.28 5.53 -3.49
CA LEU A 43 -2.40 6.64 -3.84
C LEU A 43 -1.07 6.46 -3.12
N VAL A 44 -0.01 6.23 -3.90
CA VAL A 44 1.36 6.11 -3.40
C VAL A 44 2.07 7.44 -3.58
N LYS A 45 2.60 7.99 -2.50
CA LYS A 45 3.50 9.15 -2.49
C LYS A 45 4.77 8.80 -1.73
N GLN A 46 5.82 9.58 -1.93
CA GLN A 46 7.09 9.41 -1.23
C GLN A 46 6.95 9.39 0.32
N ASP A 47 6.04 10.20 0.88
CA ASP A 47 5.86 10.35 2.34
C ASP A 47 4.66 9.59 2.92
N ARG A 48 3.80 8.99 2.07
CA ARG A 48 2.56 8.35 2.51
C ARG A 48 2.00 7.40 1.47
N ILE A 49 1.26 6.39 1.93
CA ILE A 49 0.30 5.65 1.10
C ILE A 49 -1.11 5.96 1.60
N SER A 50 -2.05 6.15 0.68
CA SER A 50 -3.47 6.26 1.01
C SER A 50 -4.22 5.13 0.32
N VAL A 51 -5.01 4.38 1.06
CA VAL A 51 -5.91 3.36 0.50
C VAL A 51 -7.34 3.82 0.75
N ASP A 52 -8.08 4.04 -0.33
CA ASP A 52 -9.35 4.78 -0.36
C ASP A 52 -9.20 6.13 0.35
N PHE A 53 -9.67 6.21 1.60
CA PHE A 53 -9.62 7.41 2.45
C PHE A 53 -8.64 7.28 3.64
N LYS A 54 -8.10 6.08 3.88
CA LYS A 54 -7.18 5.82 4.99
C LYS A 54 -5.76 6.18 4.59
N LYS A 55 -5.12 7.06 5.38
CA LYS A 55 -3.77 7.55 5.13
C LYS A 55 -2.75 6.90 6.07
N TYR A 56 -1.64 6.47 5.51
CA TYR A 56 -0.52 5.82 6.20
C TYR A 56 0.74 6.63 5.93
N LYS A 57 1.15 7.45 6.89
CA LYS A 57 2.41 8.21 6.80
C LYS A 57 3.58 7.22 6.83
N LEU A 58 4.45 7.29 5.83
CA LEU A 58 5.69 6.51 5.78
C LEU A 58 6.75 7.27 6.59
N LYS A 59 7.48 6.56 7.44
CA LYS A 59 8.51 7.16 8.30
C LYS A 59 9.91 6.79 7.87
N LYS A 60 10.26 5.51 8.06
CA LYS A 60 11.60 4.97 7.81
C LYS A 60 11.46 3.74 6.95
N GLN A 61 12.23 3.66 5.87
CA GLN A 61 12.41 2.42 5.14
C GLN A 61 13.28 1.47 5.96
N ILE A 62 12.81 0.24 6.14
CA ILE A 62 13.42 -0.79 6.99
C ILE A 62 13.70 -2.09 6.23
N GLY A 63 13.55 -2.07 4.90
CA GLY A 63 13.83 -3.19 4.00
C GLY A 63 13.44 -2.81 2.58
N ASP A 64 13.44 -3.79 1.69
CA ASP A 64 13.09 -3.60 0.28
C ASP A 64 11.63 -3.18 0.15
N ASN A 65 11.43 -1.91 -0.18
CA ASN A 65 10.13 -1.26 -0.31
C ASN A 65 9.23 -1.45 0.94
N LEU A 66 9.84 -1.69 2.10
CA LEU A 66 9.17 -1.89 3.39
C LEU A 66 9.41 -0.68 4.29
N TYR A 67 8.33 -0.06 4.74
CA TYR A 67 8.33 1.19 5.48
C TYR A 67 7.62 1.02 6.83
N ARG A 68 8.14 1.68 7.87
CA ARG A 68 7.40 1.88 9.12
C ARG A 68 6.29 2.92 8.92
N THR A 69 5.14 2.66 9.55
CA THR A 69 4.04 3.62 9.67
C THR A 69 3.59 3.74 11.14
N ASN A 70 2.60 4.56 11.42
CA ASN A 70 2.02 4.67 12.77
C ASN A 70 1.26 3.38 13.12
N GLY A 71 1.87 2.55 13.98
CA GLY A 71 1.27 1.32 14.51
C GLY A 71 1.45 0.09 13.62
N GLY A 72 2.43 0.10 12.70
CA GLY A 72 2.61 -1.01 11.77
C GLY A 72 3.66 -0.80 10.68
N THR A 73 3.55 -1.55 9.61
CA THR A 73 4.40 -1.47 8.42
C THR A 73 3.56 -1.40 7.13
N VAL A 74 4.17 -0.85 6.09
CA VAL A 74 3.64 -0.82 4.74
C VAL A 74 4.71 -1.37 3.81
N GLN A 75 4.38 -2.36 2.99
CA GLN A 75 5.27 -2.92 1.98
C GLN A 75 4.66 -2.71 0.61
N CYS A 76 5.42 -2.09 -0.30
CA CYS A 76 5.10 -2.03 -1.71
C CYS A 76 5.73 -3.23 -2.41
N ILE A 77 4.94 -4.02 -3.13
CA ILE A 77 5.37 -5.23 -3.81
C ILE A 77 5.34 -4.97 -5.30
N TYR A 78 6.49 -5.10 -5.94
CA TYR A 78 6.69 -4.82 -7.35
C TYR A 78 6.97 -6.11 -8.11
N ASP A 79 6.42 -6.21 -9.31
CA ASP A 79 6.84 -7.17 -10.33
C ASP A 79 7.56 -6.38 -11.43
N ALA A 80 8.85 -6.63 -11.63
CA ALA A 80 9.77 -5.76 -12.35
C ALA A 80 9.67 -4.29 -11.89
N THR A 81 8.98 -3.43 -12.64
CA THR A 81 8.76 -2.01 -12.32
C THR A 81 7.33 -1.69 -11.88
N ASP A 82 6.41 -2.63 -12.03
CA ASP A 82 4.98 -2.41 -11.80
C ASP A 82 4.60 -2.75 -10.37
N LEU A 83 3.92 -1.84 -9.68
CA LEU A 83 3.38 -2.11 -8.35
C LEU A 83 2.18 -3.06 -8.48
N VAL A 84 2.36 -4.30 -8.04
CA VAL A 84 1.33 -5.36 -8.13
C VAL A 84 0.54 -5.52 -6.85
N ALA A 85 1.08 -5.10 -5.71
CA ALA A 85 0.35 -5.11 -4.45
C ALA A 85 0.91 -4.13 -3.42
N VAL A 86 0.06 -3.78 -2.46
CA VAL A 86 0.47 -3.10 -1.23
C VAL A 86 0.01 -3.94 -0.04
N GLN A 87 0.96 -4.30 0.83
CA GLN A 87 0.66 -4.95 2.10
C GLN A 87 0.76 -3.95 3.24
N ILE A 88 -0.26 -3.89 4.09
CA ILE A 88 -0.30 -3.06 5.28
C ILE A 88 -0.51 -3.95 6.48
N ASN A 89 0.50 -4.05 7.34
CA ASN A 89 0.41 -4.77 8.61
C ASN A 89 0.18 -3.75 9.71
N LYS A 90 -0.93 -3.85 10.43
CA LYS A 90 -1.24 -2.94 11.54
C LYS A 90 -1.88 -3.71 12.70
N PHE A 91 -1.31 -3.55 13.89
CA PHE A 91 -1.73 -4.31 15.07
C PHE A 91 -1.69 -5.83 14.78
N ASN A 92 -2.84 -6.50 14.90
CA ASN A 92 -3.01 -7.93 14.68
C ASN A 92 -3.60 -8.26 13.29
N VAL A 93 -3.65 -7.30 12.36
CA VAL A 93 -4.26 -7.49 11.04
C VAL A 93 -3.28 -7.14 9.92
N ALA A 94 -3.22 -7.97 8.91
CA ALA A 94 -2.56 -7.71 7.63
C ALA A 94 -3.62 -7.51 6.54
N TYR A 95 -3.46 -6.42 5.79
CA TYR A 95 -4.25 -6.14 4.59
C TYR A 95 -3.35 -6.27 3.38
N TYR A 96 -3.73 -7.08 2.41
CA TYR A 96 -3.03 -7.22 1.15
C TYR A 96 -3.95 -6.76 0.02
N TYR A 97 -3.62 -5.59 -0.55
CA TYR A 97 -4.38 -4.99 -1.64
C TYR A 97 -3.73 -5.36 -2.96
N GLN A 98 -4.42 -6.18 -3.75
CA GLN A 98 -3.95 -6.61 -5.06
C GLN A 98 -4.31 -5.58 -6.11
N ILE A 99 -3.30 -5.03 -6.77
CA ILE A 99 -3.45 -4.06 -7.84
C ILE A 99 -3.65 -4.82 -9.15
N LYS A 100 -4.57 -4.35 -9.98
CA LYS A 100 -4.76 -4.91 -11.32
C LYS A 100 -3.62 -4.43 -12.22
N ALA A 101 -2.98 -5.35 -12.93
CA ALA A 101 -1.95 -5.02 -13.91
C ALA A 101 -2.47 -3.94 -14.89
N ASN A 102 -1.63 -2.93 -15.18
CA ASN A 102 -1.92 -1.79 -16.07
C ASN A 102 -3.01 -0.80 -15.65
N ASP A 103 -3.50 -0.83 -14.39
CA ASP A 103 -4.55 0.10 -13.91
C ASP A 103 -3.98 1.29 -13.12
N ILE A 104 -3.00 1.97 -13.71
CA ILE A 104 -2.49 3.26 -13.23
C ILE A 104 -3.54 4.31 -13.58
N VAL A 105 -4.18 4.89 -12.56
CA VAL A 105 -5.05 6.05 -12.77
C VAL A 105 -4.14 7.26 -12.84
N ALA A 106 -4.03 7.89 -14.02
CA ALA A 106 -3.30 9.13 -14.17
C ALA A 106 -3.78 10.11 -13.09
N VAL A 107 -2.84 10.58 -12.24
CA VAL A 107 -3.14 11.67 -11.33
C VAL A 107 -3.24 12.91 -12.21
N ASN A 108 -4.45 13.36 -12.50
CA ASN A 108 -4.65 14.66 -13.14
C ASN A 108 -3.89 15.69 -12.29
N LYS A 109 -2.85 16.28 -12.88
CA LYS A 109 -2.30 17.53 -12.34
C LYS A 109 -3.43 18.57 -12.41
N PRO A 110 -3.63 19.38 -11.37
CA PRO A 110 -4.48 20.56 -11.47
C PRO A 110 -3.95 21.51 -12.56
#